data_AF-A0A293NGU1-F1
#
_entry.id   AF-A0A293NGU1-F1
#
_cell.length_a   1.000
_cell.length_b   1.000
_cell.length_c   1.000
_cell.angle_alpha   90.00
_cell.angle_beta   90.00
_cell.angle_gamma   90.00
#
_symmetry.space_group_name_H-M   'P 1'
#
loop_
_entity.id
_entity.type
_entity.pdbx_description
1 polymer ?
#
loop_
_entity_poly.entity_id
_entity_poly.type
_entity_poly.pdbx_seq_one_letter_code
_entity_poly.pdbx_strand_id
1 'polypeptide(L)'
;MSMNKDEIFAKVQEVLEEALGADADEITPNASLTGDLDAESIDFLDIVFRLEKAFSTDDAPFKISQGELFPENLMDNADWVDDGKFTDSGLAMLRERMPHIDFTTFSSDPQVSKVADLITVQSLVNFVSNKLAGETAAT
;
A
#
# COMPACT_ATOMS: atom_id res chain seq x y z
N MET A 1 -17.73 -0.03 15.22
CA MET A 1 -18.32 0.78 14.14
C MET A 1 -17.41 0.64 12.93
N SER A 2 -17.93 0.37 11.74
CA SER A 2 -17.10 0.36 10.52
C SER A 2 -16.70 1.81 10.20
N MET A 3 -15.41 2.11 10.19
CA MET A 3 -14.90 3.42 9.76
C MET A 3 -15.15 3.58 8.26
N ASN A 4 -15.60 4.77 7.83
CA ASN A 4 -15.73 5.07 6.41
C ASN A 4 -14.39 5.48 5.79
N LYS A 5 -14.29 5.45 4.46
CA LYS A 5 -13.06 5.78 3.72
C LYS A 5 -12.52 7.19 4.03
N ASP A 6 -13.38 8.16 4.28
CA ASP A 6 -12.97 9.53 4.64
C ASP A 6 -12.26 9.57 6.00
N GLU A 7 -12.77 8.81 6.99
CA GLU A 7 -12.15 8.72 8.32
C GLU A 7 -10.84 7.93 8.26
N ILE A 8 -10.78 6.90 7.41
CA ILE A 8 -9.55 6.14 7.14
C ILE A 8 -8.52 7.06 6.48
N PHE A 9 -8.92 7.86 5.48
CA PHE A 9 -8.03 8.80 4.81
C PHE A 9 -7.44 9.81 5.80
N ALA A 10 -8.26 10.43 6.65
CA ALA A 10 -7.77 11.38 7.66
C ALA A 10 -6.72 10.74 8.59
N LYS A 11 -6.95 9.52 9.07
CA LYS A 11 -5.95 8.79 9.88
C LYS A 11 -4.70 8.41 9.10
N VAL A 12 -4.84 7.97 7.84
CA VAL A 12 -3.70 7.65 6.98
C VAL A 12 -2.86 8.91 6.73
N GLN A 13 -3.51 10.05 6.55
CA GLN A 13 -2.85 11.34 6.39
C GLN A 13 -2.01 11.68 7.63
N GLU A 14 -2.60 11.61 8.83
CA GLU A 14 -1.86 11.79 10.09
C GLU A 14 -0.66 10.84 10.21
N VAL A 15 -0.84 9.57 9.84
CA VAL A 15 0.26 8.58 9.86
C VAL A 15 1.38 8.96 8.91
N LEU A 16 1.06 9.44 7.70
CA LEU A 16 2.05 9.84 6.70
C LEU A 16 2.76 11.14 7.09
N GLU A 17 2.06 12.12 7.68
CA GLU A 17 2.68 13.32 8.25
C GLU A 17 3.72 12.94 9.31
N GLU A 18 3.37 12.02 10.21
CA GLU A 18 4.30 11.64 11.28
C GLU A 18 5.44 10.70 10.83
N ALA A 19 5.22 9.89 9.80
CA ALA A 19 6.21 8.95 9.27
C ALA A 19 7.22 9.64 8.34
N LEU A 20 6.72 10.46 7.43
CA LEU A 20 7.51 11.08 6.36
C LEU A 20 7.89 12.52 6.67
N GLY A 21 7.21 13.18 7.62
CA GLY A 21 7.37 14.61 7.85
C GLY A 21 6.86 15.46 6.69
N ALA A 22 6.00 14.90 5.82
CA ALA A 22 5.39 15.58 4.69
C ALA A 22 4.29 16.55 5.16
N ASP A 23 4.05 17.60 4.38
CA ASP A 23 2.99 18.55 4.68
C ASP A 23 1.61 17.94 4.34
N ALA A 24 0.60 18.25 5.16
CA ALA A 24 -0.77 17.77 4.96
C ALA A 24 -1.32 18.08 3.56
N ASP A 25 -0.90 19.20 2.96
CA ASP A 25 -1.31 19.62 1.63
C ASP A 25 -0.70 18.76 0.50
N GLU A 26 0.44 18.09 0.75
CA GLU A 26 1.10 17.19 -0.20
C GLU A 26 0.48 15.79 -0.18
N ILE A 27 -0.11 15.40 0.95
CA ILE A 27 -0.71 14.08 1.17
C ILE A 27 -2.11 14.04 0.53
N THR A 28 -2.13 13.99 -0.79
CA THR A 28 -3.37 13.85 -1.58
C THR A 28 -3.63 12.37 -1.91
N PRO A 29 -4.89 11.96 -2.18
CA PRO A 29 -5.19 10.56 -2.51
C PRO A 29 -4.33 9.99 -3.65
N ASN A 30 -3.99 10.81 -4.64
CA ASN A 30 -3.21 10.37 -5.80
C ASN A 30 -1.70 10.53 -5.62
N ALA A 31 -1.23 11.12 -4.52
CA ALA A 31 0.19 11.28 -4.27
C ALA A 31 0.86 9.91 -4.12
N SER A 32 1.92 9.69 -4.89
CA SER A 32 2.79 8.53 -4.80
C SER A 32 3.66 8.64 -3.55
N LEU A 33 3.73 7.58 -2.75
CA LEU A 33 4.56 7.56 -1.55
C LEU A 33 6.04 7.72 -1.92
N THR A 34 6.53 7.00 -2.93
CA THR A 34 7.93 7.11 -3.36
C THR A 34 8.17 8.26 -4.34
N GLY A 35 7.19 8.57 -5.19
CA GLY A 35 7.34 9.56 -6.25
C GLY A 35 7.10 11.00 -5.81
N ASP A 36 6.06 11.24 -5.00
CA ASP A 36 5.63 12.58 -4.58
C ASP A 36 6.02 12.88 -3.13
N LEU A 37 5.98 11.87 -2.24
CA LEU A 37 6.30 12.03 -0.81
C LEU A 37 7.71 11.54 -0.43
N ASP A 38 8.52 11.15 -1.42
CA ASP A 38 9.93 10.73 -1.28
C ASP A 38 10.17 9.63 -0.22
N ALA A 39 9.19 8.75 -0.02
CA ALA A 39 9.28 7.66 0.95
C ALA A 39 10.33 6.63 0.54
N GLU A 40 11.25 6.33 1.45
CA GLU A 40 12.29 5.33 1.30
C GLU A 40 11.84 3.95 1.83
N SER A 41 12.60 2.90 1.51
CA SER A 41 12.32 1.53 1.98
C SER A 41 12.18 1.41 3.50
N ILE A 42 12.88 2.26 4.26
CA ILE A 42 12.79 2.29 5.73
C ILE A 42 11.49 2.93 6.21
N ASP A 43 10.98 3.92 5.49
CA ASP A 43 9.76 4.64 5.87
C ASP A 43 8.54 3.74 5.75
N PHE A 44 8.53 2.80 4.80
CA PHE A 44 7.48 1.79 4.71
C PHE A 44 7.35 0.95 5.99
N LEU A 45 8.46 0.66 6.68
CA LEU A 45 8.41 -0.06 7.96
C LEU A 45 7.77 0.81 9.05
N ASP A 46 8.06 2.11 9.08
CA ASP A 46 7.46 3.04 10.05
C ASP A 46 5.97 3.28 9.74
N ILE A 47 5.61 3.47 8.46
CA ILE A 47 4.23 3.59 8.00
C ILE A 47 3.43 2.36 8.43
N VAL A 48 3.92 1.15 8.18
CA VAL A 48 3.25 -0.10 8.59
C VAL A 48 3.03 -0.12 10.10
N PHE A 49 4.07 0.18 10.89
CA PHE A 49 3.98 0.19 12.35
C PHE A 49 2.97 1.22 12.86
N ARG A 50 2.94 2.41 12.27
CA ARG A 50 2.01 3.47 12.65
C ARG A 50 0.58 3.19 12.21
N LEU A 51 0.38 2.59 11.03
CA LEU A 51 -0.94 2.12 10.60
C LEU A 51 -1.48 1.07 11.58
N GLU A 52 -0.66 0.10 11.99
CA GLU A 52 -1.04 -0.85 13.05
C GLU A 52 -1.49 -0.14 14.31
N LYS A 53 -0.70 0.81 14.80
CA LYS A 53 -1.03 1.55 16.02
C LYS A 53 -2.30 2.41 15.86
N ALA A 54 -2.51 3.04 14.71
CA ALA A 54 -3.61 3.98 14.46
C ALA A 54 -4.96 3.28 14.26
N PHE A 55 -4.95 2.06 13.72
CA PHE A 55 -6.16 1.28 13.41
C PHE A 55 -6.41 0.11 14.36
N SER A 56 -5.44 -0.26 15.21
CA SER A 56 -5.65 -1.26 16.25
C SER A 56 -6.55 -0.73 17.37
N THR A 57 -7.43 -1.59 17.88
CA THR A 57 -8.29 -1.33 19.03
C THR A 57 -8.13 -2.43 20.08
N ASP A 58 -8.57 -2.20 21.32
CA ASP A 58 -8.43 -3.17 22.41
C ASP A 58 -9.13 -4.51 22.11
N ASP A 59 -10.27 -4.46 21.39
CA ASP A 59 -11.07 -5.63 21.05
C ASP A 59 -10.71 -6.24 19.67
N ALA A 60 -10.06 -5.48 18.79
CA ALA A 60 -9.69 -5.90 17.44
C ALA A 60 -8.29 -5.37 17.07
N PRO A 61 -7.24 -6.21 17.17
CA PRO A 61 -5.88 -5.81 16.85
C PRO A 61 -5.66 -5.74 15.35
N PHE A 62 -5.24 -4.57 14.86
CA PHE A 62 -4.89 -4.39 13.45
C PHE A 62 -3.42 -4.78 13.23
N LYS A 63 -3.19 -5.88 12.50
CA LYS A 63 -1.85 -6.42 12.24
C LYS A 63 -1.59 -6.61 10.75
N ILE A 64 -0.55 -5.97 10.24
CA ILE A 64 -0.10 -6.06 8.86
C ILE A 64 1.07 -7.03 8.83
N SER A 65 0.89 -8.18 8.18
CA SER A 65 1.95 -9.17 8.05
C SER A 65 3.01 -8.70 7.05
N GLN A 66 4.23 -9.20 7.23
CA GLN A 66 5.29 -9.00 6.25
C GLN A 66 4.83 -9.51 4.89
N GLY A 67 5.01 -8.72 3.83
CA GLY A 67 4.53 -9.09 2.50
C GLY A 67 3.05 -8.76 2.22
N GLU A 68 2.28 -8.31 3.23
CA GLU A 68 0.82 -8.09 3.08
C GLU A 68 0.49 -6.75 2.41
N LEU A 69 1.19 -5.69 2.80
CA LEU A 69 1.07 -4.39 2.15
C LEU A 69 1.80 -4.39 0.81
N PHE A 70 3.05 -4.86 0.80
CA PHE A 70 3.86 -5.03 -0.41
C PHE A 70 4.45 -6.42 -0.46
N PRO A 71 4.22 -7.20 -1.53
CA PRO A 71 4.80 -8.53 -1.64
C PRO A 71 6.32 -8.46 -1.62
N GLU A 72 6.94 -9.36 -0.86
CA GLU A 72 8.39 -9.51 -0.85
C GLU A 72 8.87 -10.34 -2.05
N ASN A 73 10.16 -10.20 -2.37
CA ASN A 73 10.86 -11.03 -3.35
C ASN A 73 10.22 -11.01 -4.75
N LEU A 74 9.53 -9.90 -5.10
CA LEU A 74 8.91 -9.70 -6.42
C LEU A 74 9.91 -9.85 -7.56
N MET A 75 11.17 -9.45 -7.33
CA MET A 75 12.24 -9.45 -8.30
C MET A 75 13.07 -10.74 -8.32
N ASP A 76 12.86 -11.64 -7.35
CA ASP A 76 13.67 -12.85 -7.20
C ASP A 76 13.16 -14.01 -8.06
N ASN A 77 12.00 -13.84 -8.69
CA ASN A 77 11.37 -14.85 -9.52
C ASN A 77 11.48 -14.50 -11.01
N ALA A 78 12.28 -15.27 -11.75
CA ALA A 78 12.48 -15.12 -13.19
C ALA A 78 11.21 -15.38 -14.02
N ASP A 79 10.19 -16.06 -13.48
CA ASP A 79 8.90 -16.21 -14.16
C ASP A 79 8.06 -14.92 -14.08
N TRP A 80 8.34 -14.04 -13.12
CA TRP A 80 7.59 -12.81 -12.88
C TRP A 80 8.28 -11.57 -13.42
N VAL A 81 9.61 -11.58 -13.49
CA VAL A 81 10.42 -10.47 -13.97
C VAL A 81 11.37 -10.94 -15.07
N ASP A 82 11.29 -10.28 -16.22
CA ASP A 82 12.20 -10.46 -17.35
C ASP A 82 12.67 -9.09 -17.87
N ASP A 83 13.98 -8.95 -18.10
CA ASP A 83 14.62 -7.72 -18.58
C ASP A 83 14.19 -6.43 -17.83
N GLY A 84 14.04 -6.52 -16.51
CA GLY A 84 13.63 -5.40 -15.66
C GLY A 84 12.16 -4.98 -15.78
N LYS A 85 11.32 -5.83 -16.39
CA LYS A 85 9.87 -5.65 -16.52
C LYS A 85 9.10 -6.84 -15.96
N PHE A 86 7.89 -6.61 -15.49
CA PHE A 86 6.99 -7.70 -15.13
C PHE A 86 6.47 -8.40 -16.39
N THR A 87 6.50 -9.73 -16.36
CA THR A 87 5.87 -10.58 -17.37
C THR A 87 4.34 -10.56 -17.21
N ASP A 88 3.61 -11.15 -18.15
CA ASP A 88 2.15 -11.33 -18.01
C ASP A 88 1.78 -12.12 -16.73
N SER A 89 2.57 -13.14 -16.40
CA SER A 89 2.44 -13.92 -15.16
C SER A 89 2.74 -13.07 -13.93
N GLY A 90 3.78 -12.24 -13.98
CA GLY A 90 4.10 -11.29 -12.94
C GLY A 90 2.95 -10.31 -12.70
N LEU A 91 2.40 -9.71 -13.76
CA LEU A 91 1.26 -8.79 -13.69
C LEU A 91 -0.01 -9.46 -13.13
N ALA A 92 -0.28 -10.71 -13.50
CA ALA A 92 -1.40 -11.47 -12.94
C ALA A 92 -1.23 -11.64 -11.42
N MET A 93 -0.02 -12.03 -10.98
CA MET A 93 0.31 -12.16 -9.57
C MET A 93 0.22 -10.82 -8.82
N LEU A 94 0.72 -9.72 -9.38
CA LEU A 94 0.60 -8.39 -8.75
C LEU A 94 -0.87 -8.00 -8.54
N ARG A 95 -1.74 -8.21 -9.54
CA ARG A 95 -3.17 -7.90 -9.41
C ARG A 95 -3.87 -8.78 -8.37
N GLU A 96 -3.45 -10.04 -8.24
CA GLU A 96 -4.00 -10.96 -7.23
C GLU A 96 -3.54 -10.58 -5.81
N ARG A 97 -2.25 -10.26 -5.64
CA ARG A 97 -1.66 -10.00 -4.32
C ARG A 97 -1.82 -8.56 -3.85
N MET A 98 -2.01 -7.60 -4.75
CA MET A 98 -2.20 -6.18 -4.44
C MET A 98 -3.54 -5.66 -4.99
N PRO A 99 -4.68 -6.16 -4.49
CA PRO A 99 -6.00 -5.70 -4.93
C PRO A 99 -6.30 -4.23 -4.55
N HIS A 100 -5.43 -3.61 -3.76
CA HIS A 100 -5.53 -2.22 -3.32
C HIS A 100 -4.82 -1.22 -4.25
N ILE A 101 -4.08 -1.70 -5.27
CA ILE A 101 -3.34 -0.89 -6.25
C ILE A 101 -4.03 -0.94 -7.62
N ASP A 102 -4.11 0.20 -8.31
CA ASP A 102 -4.59 0.27 -9.68
C ASP A 102 -3.44 0.07 -10.69
N PHE A 103 -3.48 -1.05 -11.41
CA PHE A 103 -2.49 -1.41 -12.42
C PHE A 103 -2.89 -1.03 -13.85
N THR A 104 -4.01 -0.32 -14.04
CA THR A 104 -4.57 -0.01 -15.37
C THR A 104 -3.55 0.63 -16.29
N THR A 105 -2.89 1.70 -15.83
CA THR A 105 -1.89 2.42 -16.63
C THR A 105 -0.53 1.69 -16.64
N PHE A 106 -0.15 1.08 -15.52
CA PHE A 106 1.11 0.34 -15.37
C PHE A 106 1.27 -0.78 -16.40
N SER A 107 0.17 -1.45 -16.72
CA SER A 107 0.15 -2.61 -17.64
C SER A 107 0.67 -2.28 -19.04
N SER A 108 0.72 -1.00 -19.44
CA SER A 108 1.25 -0.57 -20.74
C SER A 108 2.79 -0.47 -20.78
N ASP A 109 3.43 -0.30 -19.62
CA ASP A 109 4.89 -0.26 -19.48
C ASP A 109 5.30 -0.75 -18.08
N PRO A 110 5.26 -2.07 -17.85
CA PRO A 110 5.30 -2.67 -16.52
C PRO A 110 6.73 -2.78 -15.99
N GLN A 111 7.44 -1.65 -15.91
CA GLN A 111 8.81 -1.62 -15.42
C GLN A 111 8.85 -1.87 -13.92
N VAL A 112 9.80 -2.71 -13.50
CA VAL A 112 9.99 -3.05 -12.08
C VAL A 112 10.29 -1.80 -11.25
N SER A 113 11.05 -0.85 -11.80
CA SER A 113 11.34 0.43 -11.15
C SER A 113 10.10 1.30 -10.90
N LYS A 114 9.04 1.14 -11.70
CA LYS A 114 7.83 1.97 -11.63
C LYS A 114 6.73 1.37 -10.74
N VAL A 115 6.94 0.16 -10.20
CA VAL A 115 5.92 -0.50 -9.38
C VAL A 115 5.73 0.21 -8.04
N ALA A 116 6.80 0.79 -7.50
CA ALA A 116 6.76 1.57 -6.27
C ALA A 116 5.93 2.85 -6.46
N ASP A 117 5.96 3.46 -7.65
CA ASP A 117 5.22 4.69 -7.94
C ASP A 117 3.69 4.49 -7.87
N LEU A 118 3.22 3.25 -8.08
CA LEU A 118 1.79 2.91 -7.98
C LEU A 118 1.27 2.93 -6.54
N ILE A 119 2.18 2.96 -5.57
CA ILE A 119 1.86 3.01 -4.17
C ILE A 119 1.48 4.45 -3.84
N THR A 120 0.18 4.71 -3.82
CA THR A 120 -0.37 6.03 -3.51
C THR A 120 -0.99 6.08 -2.12
N VAL A 121 -1.26 7.28 -1.61
CA VAL A 121 -2.05 7.45 -0.38
C VAL A 121 -3.40 6.72 -0.48
N GLN A 122 -4.07 6.79 -1.63
CA GLN A 122 -5.33 6.07 -1.87
C GLN A 122 -5.15 4.54 -1.79
N SER A 123 -3.99 4.02 -2.21
CA SER A 123 -3.71 2.58 -2.10
C SER A 123 -3.64 2.12 -0.64
N LEU A 124 -3.05 2.93 0.26
CA LEU A 124 -3.06 2.67 1.70
C LEU A 124 -4.46 2.71 2.29
N VAL A 125 -5.26 3.71 1.91
CA VAL A 125 -6.66 3.82 2.36
C VAL A 125 -7.47 2.61 1.90
N ASN A 126 -7.29 2.16 0.65
CA ASN A 126 -7.95 0.96 0.13
C ASN A 126 -7.49 -0.29 0.87
N PHE A 127 -6.19 -0.43 1.14
CA PHE A 127 -5.63 -1.53 1.92
C PHE A 127 -6.28 -1.61 3.31
N VAL A 128 -6.27 -0.50 4.06
CA VAL A 128 -6.86 -0.43 5.41
C VAL A 128 -8.36 -0.70 5.36
N SER A 129 -9.08 -0.09 4.42
CA SER A 129 -10.51 -0.30 4.25
C SER A 129 -10.85 -1.77 3.96
N ASN A 130 -10.10 -2.42 3.07
CA ASN A 130 -10.30 -3.82 2.72
C ASN A 130 -10.00 -4.73 3.91
N LYS A 131 -8.94 -4.43 4.66
CA LYS A 131 -8.54 -5.21 5.83
C LYS A 131 -9.55 -5.10 6.98
N LEU A 132 -9.99 -3.89 7.30
CA LEU A 132 -11.05 -3.65 8.29
C LEU A 132 -12.37 -4.32 7.88
N ALA A 133 -12.70 -4.31 6.59
CA ALA A 133 -13.89 -5.00 6.08
C ALA A 133 -13.74 -6.54 6.15
N GLY A 134 -12.54 -7.07 5.85
CA GLY A 134 -12.21 -8.49 5.91
C GLY A 134 -12.17 -9.07 7.33
N GLU A 135 -11.77 -8.28 8.34
CA GLU A 135 -11.90 -8.69 9.75
C GLU A 135 -13.36 -8.94 10.16
N THR A 136 -14.32 -8.22 9.56
CA THR A 136 -15.76 -8.47 9.78
C THR A 136 -16.28 -9.76 9.15
N ALA A 137 -15.52 -10.41 8.25
CA ALA A 137 -15.94 -11.61 7.54
C ALA A 137 -15.46 -12.93 8.18
N ALA A 138 -14.65 -12.87 9.23
CA ALA A 138 -14.26 -14.03 10.02
C ALA A 138 -15.19 -14.19 11.24
N THR A 139 -16.41 -14.70 10.99
CA THR A 139 -17.30 -15.26 12.04
C THR A 139 -17.84 -16.60 11.63
#